data_AF-A0AAN4YU79-F1
#
_entry.id   AF-A0AAN4YU79-F1
#
_cell.length_a   1.000
_cell.length_b   1.000
_cell.length_c   1.000
_cell.angle_alpha   90.00
_cell.angle_beta   90.00
_cell.angle_gamma   90.00
#
_symmetry.space_group_name_H-M   'P 1'
#
loop_
_entity.id
_entity.type
_entity.pdbx_description
1 polymer ?
#
loop_
_entity_poly.entity_id
_entity_poly.type
_entity_poly.pdbx_seq_one_letter_code
_entity_poly.pdbx_strand_id
1 'polypeptide(L)'
;MEYMSLEPISLALGDKVSTADKSDSVSDKIDTEEERDKAQSQKLVEKLKLHTVVKHVPSHKEQALPLIINQVNCAYEMGKLMEKNSHLIGIRVKRSMSVGERVVESATTLWDLFVLGVSYVFWQWVWPVVTRIFVIGLVFHRTIAEIVLQILEWRARPDAAALKDISATAQQVDIRLQQFCYWPIQYVKLRQRKDNWESVTTSHPDYIRFYNSLWLVANDVIIGIALGSYIIDNANWVALQINSILTGWTVEGLQRTISWLMDWPAGLKLNNELAAFLGDLFLWVIENWAGKDLPHWYSSFS
;
A
#
# COMPACT_ATOMS: atom_id res chain seq x y z
N MET A 1 -7.93 26.39 37.44
CA MET A 1 -7.42 26.24 38.82
C MET A 1 -8.11 27.26 39.69
N GLU A 2 -8.53 26.84 40.87
CA GLU A 2 -9.14 27.71 41.89
C GLU A 2 -8.05 28.19 42.86
N TYR A 3 -8.26 29.36 43.46
CA TYR A 3 -7.37 29.91 44.48
C TYR A 3 -7.42 29.02 45.73
N MET A 4 -6.27 28.52 46.19
CA MET A 4 -6.20 27.62 47.34
C MET A 4 -5.93 28.40 48.61
N SER A 5 -6.72 28.13 49.67
CA SER A 5 -6.52 28.73 51.01
C SER A 5 -6.51 27.62 52.07
N LEU A 6 -5.70 27.81 53.11
CA LEU A 6 -5.68 26.95 54.29
C LEU A 6 -6.75 27.33 55.31
N GLU A 7 -7.24 28.56 55.22
CA GLU A 7 -8.36 28.99 56.05
C GLU A 7 -9.63 28.36 55.46
N PRO A 8 -10.38 27.59 56.27
CA PRO A 8 -11.66 27.09 55.81
C PRO A 8 -12.51 28.29 55.42
N ILE A 9 -13.15 28.23 54.25
CA ILE A 9 -14.13 29.23 53.83
C ILE A 9 -15.10 29.36 55.00
N SER A 10 -15.14 30.54 55.61
CA SER A 10 -16.09 30.81 56.67
C SER A 10 -17.46 30.56 56.06
N LEU A 11 -18.16 29.53 56.56
CA LEU A 11 -19.54 29.28 56.21
C LEU A 11 -20.32 30.47 56.77
N ALA A 12 -20.43 31.52 55.97
CA ALA A 12 -21.33 32.62 56.25
C ALA A 12 -22.72 32.01 56.16
N LEU A 13 -23.25 31.56 57.29
CA LEU A 13 -24.68 31.40 57.53
C LEU A 13 -25.27 32.82 57.56
N GLY A 14 -25.16 33.51 56.42
CA GLY A 14 -25.94 34.69 56.15
C GLY A 14 -27.37 34.21 56.00
N ASP A 15 -28.19 34.61 56.96
CA ASP A 15 -29.62 34.46 56.96
C ASP A 15 -30.14 34.79 55.55
N LYS A 16 -30.67 33.79 54.83
CA LYS A 16 -31.41 34.06 53.60
C LYS A 16 -32.76 34.59 54.03
N VAL A 17 -32.79 35.86 54.43
CA VAL A 17 -34.02 36.64 54.51
C VAL A 17 -34.59 36.65 53.11
N SER A 18 -35.52 35.73 52.88
CA SER A 18 -36.28 35.63 51.67
C SER A 18 -37.16 36.87 51.62
N THR A 19 -36.73 37.89 50.88
CA THR A 19 -37.61 38.99 50.48
C THR A 19 -38.71 38.43 49.60
N ALA A 20 -39.84 38.08 50.22
CA ALA A 20 -41.13 37.86 49.58
C ALA A 20 -42.26 38.09 50.60
N ASP A 21 -42.79 39.31 50.60
CA ASP A 21 -44.15 39.74 50.92
C ASP A 21 -45.08 38.75 51.65
N LYS A 22 -45.42 39.06 52.92
CA LYS A 22 -46.79 39.34 53.41
C LYS A 22 -46.88 39.44 54.94
N SER A 23 -47.68 40.41 55.36
CA SER A 23 -47.95 40.87 56.72
C SER A 23 -48.95 40.00 57.50
N ASP A 24 -48.87 40.13 58.83
CA ASP A 24 -49.93 39.99 59.84
C ASP A 24 -50.35 38.64 60.43
N SER A 25 -49.46 37.63 60.52
CA SER A 25 -49.73 36.49 61.41
C SER A 25 -48.51 35.88 62.11
N VAL A 26 -47.41 36.62 62.22
CA VAL A 26 -46.07 36.02 62.43
C VAL A 26 -45.45 36.33 63.80
N SER A 27 -46.01 37.20 64.64
CA SER A 27 -45.36 37.56 65.93
C SER A 27 -45.19 36.36 66.86
N ASP A 28 -46.24 35.56 67.10
CA ASP A 28 -46.15 34.38 67.98
C ASP A 28 -45.30 33.23 67.39
N LYS A 29 -45.10 33.22 66.06
CA LYS A 29 -44.28 32.21 65.37
C LYS A 29 -42.81 32.60 65.29
N ILE A 30 -42.50 33.90 65.16
CA ILE A 30 -41.12 34.41 65.16
C ILE A 30 -40.47 34.17 66.51
N ASP A 31 -41.17 34.46 67.62
CA ASP A 31 -40.61 34.26 68.96
C ASP A 31 -40.35 32.76 69.23
N THR A 32 -41.24 31.88 68.78
CA THR A 32 -41.08 30.43 68.94
C THR A 32 -40.04 29.81 68.00
N GLU A 33 -39.78 30.41 66.85
CA GLU A 33 -38.76 29.97 65.89
C GLU A 33 -37.36 30.50 66.28
N GLU A 34 -37.26 31.75 66.74
CA GLU A 34 -36.04 32.31 67.33
C GLU A 34 -35.59 31.55 68.59
N GLU A 35 -36.52 31.16 69.47
CA GLU A 35 -36.19 30.35 70.65
C GLU A 35 -35.69 28.96 70.27
N ARG A 36 -36.22 28.37 69.20
CA ARG A 36 -35.75 27.07 68.68
C ARG A 36 -34.36 27.19 68.07
N ASP A 37 -34.06 28.25 67.35
CA ASP A 37 -32.75 28.48 66.75
C ASP A 37 -31.68 28.85 67.79
N LYS A 38 -32.06 29.61 68.83
CA LYS A 38 -31.24 29.82 70.03
C LYS A 38 -30.98 28.49 70.76
N ALA A 39 -31.98 27.61 70.87
CA ALA A 39 -31.79 26.29 71.47
C ALA A 39 -30.93 25.35 70.61
N GLN A 40 -31.05 25.42 69.28
CA GLN A 40 -30.23 24.63 68.35
C GLN A 40 -28.78 25.12 68.31
N SER A 41 -28.56 26.43 68.26
CA SER A 41 -27.21 27.01 68.35
C SER A 41 -26.55 26.70 69.69
N GLN A 42 -27.29 26.76 70.80
CA GLN A 42 -26.79 26.32 72.11
C GLN A 42 -26.44 24.83 72.14
N LYS A 43 -27.28 23.95 71.57
CA LYS A 43 -26.97 22.52 71.40
C LYS A 43 -25.75 22.27 70.53
N LEU A 44 -25.55 23.07 69.48
CA LEU A 44 -24.37 22.99 68.61
C LEU A 44 -23.12 23.47 69.35
N VAL A 45 -23.21 24.54 70.15
CA VAL A 45 -22.12 25.00 71.02
C VAL A 45 -21.78 23.96 72.09
N GLU A 46 -22.77 23.29 72.69
CA GLU A 46 -22.55 22.16 73.60
C GLU A 46 -21.89 20.98 72.88
N LYS A 47 -22.34 20.62 71.68
CA LYS A 47 -21.67 19.58 70.86
C LYS A 47 -20.24 19.96 70.47
N LEU A 48 -19.95 21.23 70.22
CA LEU A 48 -18.59 21.71 69.95
C LEU A 48 -17.71 21.65 71.20
N LYS A 49 -18.25 21.94 72.39
CA LYS A 49 -17.54 21.76 73.67
C LYS A 49 -17.19 20.30 73.95
N LEU A 50 -18.02 19.36 73.49
CA LEU A 50 -17.76 17.91 73.60
C LEU A 50 -16.68 17.41 72.62
N HIS A 51 -16.36 18.18 71.57
CA HIS A 51 -15.25 17.87 70.70
C HIS A 51 -13.98 18.52 71.25
N THR A 52 -13.15 17.72 71.92
CA THR A 52 -11.78 18.13 72.25
C THR A 52 -11.01 18.30 70.95
N VAL A 53 -10.85 19.55 70.51
CA VAL A 53 -9.93 19.87 69.40
C VAL A 53 -8.51 19.70 69.93
N VAL A 54 -7.98 18.49 69.80
CA VAL A 54 -6.58 18.21 70.09
C VAL A 54 -5.75 18.97 69.05
N LYS A 55 -5.24 20.14 69.44
CA LYS A 55 -4.26 20.87 68.62
C LYS A 55 -2.96 20.08 68.64
N HIS A 56 -2.73 19.30 67.59
CA HIS A 56 -1.45 18.64 67.38
C HIS A 56 -0.36 19.69 67.12
N VAL A 57 0.87 19.42 67.56
CA VAL A 57 2.02 20.26 67.23
C VAL A 57 2.25 20.11 65.72
N PRO A 58 2.24 21.21 64.94
CA PRO A 58 2.26 21.12 63.49
C PRO A 58 3.53 20.42 63.00
N SER A 59 3.35 19.43 62.14
CA SER A 59 4.45 18.71 61.50
C SER A 59 5.26 19.63 60.60
N HIS A 60 6.54 19.33 60.35
CA HIS A 60 7.40 20.11 59.44
C HIS A 60 6.76 20.32 58.05
N LYS A 61 5.98 19.34 57.57
CA LYS A 61 5.23 19.45 56.31
C LYS A 61 4.07 20.45 56.39
N GLU A 62 3.38 20.52 57.52
CA GLU A 62 2.28 21.45 57.76
C GLU A 62 2.79 22.89 57.95
N GLN A 63 3.98 23.05 58.53
CA GLN A 63 4.65 24.35 58.65
C GLN A 63 5.08 24.91 57.29
N ALA A 64 5.46 24.05 56.34
CA ALA A 64 5.83 24.45 54.98
C ALA A 64 4.61 24.68 54.05
N LEU A 65 3.44 24.16 54.42
CA LEU A 65 2.23 24.17 53.59
C LEU A 65 1.76 25.59 53.19
N PRO A 66 1.77 26.61 54.07
CA PRO A 66 1.43 27.98 53.69
C PRO A 66 2.35 28.54 52.61
N LEU A 67 3.65 28.24 52.68
CA LEU A 67 4.64 28.69 51.69
C LEU A 67 4.40 28.04 50.33
N ILE A 68 4.11 26.73 50.32
CA ILE A 68 3.83 25.99 49.08
C ILE A 68 2.55 26.52 48.43
N ILE A 69 1.48 26.73 49.20
CA ILE A 69 0.22 27.25 48.69
C ILE A 69 0.40 28.66 48.15
N ASN A 70 1.16 29.51 48.84
CA ASN A 70 1.47 30.85 48.33
C ASN A 70 2.26 30.79 47.02
N GLN A 71 3.25 29.89 46.89
CA GLN A 71 3.98 29.71 45.64
C GLN A 71 3.06 29.25 44.49
N VAL A 72 2.15 28.31 44.76
CA VAL A 72 1.18 27.82 43.76
C VAL A 72 0.24 28.95 43.34
N ASN A 73 -0.29 29.72 44.30
CA ASN A 73 -1.16 30.86 44.02
C ASN A 73 -0.43 31.95 43.24
N CYS A 74 0.79 32.34 43.66
CA CYS A 74 1.60 33.32 42.93
C CYS A 74 1.93 32.85 41.51
N ALA A 75 2.29 31.59 41.30
CA ALA A 75 2.57 31.05 39.98
C ALA A 75 1.31 31.08 39.08
N TYR A 76 0.14 30.75 39.64
CA TYR A 76 -1.12 30.82 38.93
C TYR A 76 -1.50 32.26 38.56
N GLU A 77 -1.41 33.19 39.51
CA GLU A 77 -1.68 34.60 39.26
C GLU A 77 -0.73 35.20 38.22
N MET A 78 0.56 34.88 38.33
CA MET A 78 1.57 35.31 37.36
C MET A 78 1.29 34.74 35.97
N GLY A 79 0.89 33.47 35.87
CA GLY A 79 0.45 32.86 34.61
C GLY A 79 -0.76 33.57 34.00
N LYS A 80 -1.79 33.84 34.81
CA LYS A 80 -3.00 34.55 34.37
C LYS A 80 -2.70 36.00 33.97
N LEU A 81 -1.78 36.66 34.68
CA LEU A 81 -1.32 38.01 34.36
C LEU A 81 -0.52 38.01 33.05
N MET A 82 0.34 37.01 32.84
CA MET A 82 1.14 36.87 31.62
C MET A 82 0.28 36.52 30.41
N GLU A 83 -0.75 35.69 30.58
CA GLU A 83 -1.75 35.40 29.54
C GLU A 83 -2.52 36.67 29.14
N LYS A 84 -3.01 37.43 30.12
CA LYS A 84 -3.69 38.71 29.88
C LYS A 84 -2.79 39.73 29.18
N ASN A 85 -1.54 39.83 29.60
CA ASN A 85 -0.57 40.78 29.06
C ASN A 85 0.26 40.21 27.89
N SER A 86 -0.06 39.00 27.41
CA SER A 86 0.71 38.34 26.34
C SER A 86 0.77 39.18 25.06
N HIS A 87 -0.30 39.93 24.78
CA HIS A 87 -0.39 40.85 23.65
C HIS A 87 0.50 42.11 23.81
N LEU A 88 0.90 42.46 25.03
CA LEU A 88 1.81 43.59 25.33
C LEU A 88 3.27 43.14 25.33
N ILE A 89 3.54 41.83 25.43
CA ILE A 89 4.87 41.27 25.33
C ILE A 89 5.25 41.27 23.85
N GLY A 90 5.93 42.33 23.42
CA GLY A 90 6.57 42.38 22.12
C GLY A 90 7.58 41.23 21.94
N ILE A 91 7.86 40.88 20.68
CA ILE A 91 8.89 39.89 20.35
C ILE A 91 10.20 40.36 20.99
N ARG A 92 10.78 39.55 21.87
CA ARG A 92 12.11 39.79 22.44
C ARG A 92 13.06 40.10 21.30
N VAL A 93 13.62 41.30 21.27
CA VAL A 93 14.59 41.70 20.24
C VAL A 93 15.71 40.68 20.26
N LYS A 94 15.79 39.85 19.21
CA LYS A 94 16.83 38.84 19.07
C LYS A 94 18.17 39.57 19.12
N ARG A 95 19.15 39.01 19.85
CA ARG A 95 20.52 39.58 19.90
C ARG A 95 20.99 39.83 18.47
N SER A 96 21.76 40.90 18.26
CA SER A 96 22.43 41.11 16.97
C SER A 96 23.23 39.85 16.62
N MET A 97 22.89 39.27 15.48
CA MET A 97 23.52 38.03 15.02
C MET A 97 24.95 38.31 14.58
N SER A 98 25.85 37.38 14.86
CA SER A 98 27.23 37.46 14.35
C SER A 98 27.25 37.34 12.83
N VAL A 99 28.27 37.92 12.20
CA VAL A 99 28.46 37.84 10.73
C VAL A 99 28.49 36.37 10.26
N GLY A 100 29.15 35.48 11.00
CA GLY A 100 29.17 34.06 10.70
C GLY A 100 27.80 33.39 10.80
N GLU A 101 27.00 33.76 11.81
CA GLU A 101 25.64 33.24 12.00
C GLU A 101 24.70 33.71 10.88
N ARG A 102 24.86 34.96 10.43
CA ARG A 102 24.13 35.50 9.27
C ARG A 102 24.49 34.79 7.97
N VAL A 103 25.77 34.45 7.77
CA VAL A 103 26.21 33.70 6.59
C VAL A 103 25.65 32.28 6.60
N VAL A 104 25.68 31.61 7.76
CA VAL A 104 25.11 30.26 7.90
C VAL A 104 23.60 30.29 7.64
N GLU A 105 22.86 31.21 8.26
CA GLU A 105 21.40 31.30 8.06
C GLU A 105 21.05 31.67 6.60
N SER A 106 21.86 32.51 5.94
CA SER A 106 21.70 32.80 4.52
C SER A 106 22.01 31.57 3.65
N ALA A 107 23.01 30.77 3.99
CA ALA A 107 23.35 29.56 3.24
C ALA A 107 22.28 28.47 3.42
N THR A 108 21.76 28.29 4.63
CA THR A 108 20.69 27.30 4.90
C THR A 108 19.38 27.69 4.22
N THR A 109 19.00 28.97 4.23
CA THR A 109 17.79 29.45 3.54
C THR A 109 17.91 29.31 2.02
N LEU A 110 19.08 29.59 1.43
CA LEU A 110 19.33 29.35 0.01
C LEU A 110 19.27 27.86 -0.33
N TRP A 111 19.82 27.00 0.52
CA TRP A 111 19.75 25.55 0.35
C TRP A 111 18.30 25.05 0.43
N ASP A 112 17.52 25.51 1.40
CA ASP A 112 16.12 25.11 1.56
C ASP A 112 15.28 25.54 0.34
N LEU A 113 15.49 26.74 -0.19
CA LEU A 113 14.85 27.20 -1.43
C LEU A 113 15.24 26.36 -2.63
N PHE A 114 16.52 25.97 -2.73
CA PHE A 114 17.00 25.09 -3.78
C PHE A 114 16.36 23.70 -3.69
N VAL A 115 16.34 23.08 -2.51
CA VAL A 115 15.71 21.77 -2.29
C VAL A 115 14.22 21.83 -2.59
N LEU A 116 13.52 22.89 -2.15
CA LEU A 116 12.11 23.11 -2.48
C LEU A 116 11.88 23.23 -3.98
N GLY A 117 12.74 23.98 -4.69
CA GLY A 117 12.67 24.13 -6.15
C GLY A 117 12.87 22.80 -6.87
N VAL A 118 13.88 22.03 -6.50
CA VAL A 118 14.16 20.71 -7.08
C VAL A 118 13.02 19.73 -6.79
N SER A 119 12.54 19.69 -5.55
CA SER A 119 11.42 18.84 -5.15
C SER A 119 10.14 19.20 -5.91
N TYR A 120 9.86 20.50 -6.07
CA TYR A 120 8.72 20.98 -6.85
C TYR A 120 8.81 20.54 -8.31
N VAL A 121 9.97 20.71 -8.95
CA VAL A 121 10.19 20.27 -10.33
C VAL A 121 10.02 18.75 -10.45
N PHE A 122 10.56 17.99 -9.51
CA PHE A 122 10.41 16.54 -9.47
C PHE A 122 8.93 16.11 -9.39
N TRP A 123 8.17 16.66 -8.44
CA TRP A 123 6.77 16.30 -8.26
C TRP A 123 5.87 16.78 -9.41
N GLN A 124 6.15 17.92 -10.02
CA GLN A 124 5.32 18.48 -11.09
C GLN A 124 5.65 17.95 -12.48
N TRP A 125 6.90 17.57 -12.74
CA TRP A 125 7.34 17.20 -14.09
C TRP A 125 7.78 15.75 -14.18
N VAL A 126 8.61 15.28 -13.25
CA VAL A 126 9.16 13.91 -13.32
C VAL A 126 8.10 12.88 -12.94
N TRP A 127 7.42 13.07 -11.81
CA TRP A 127 6.42 12.13 -11.32
C TRP A 127 5.25 11.85 -12.30
N PRO A 128 4.59 12.86 -12.92
CA PRO A 128 3.52 12.59 -13.87
C PRO A 128 4.01 11.93 -15.16
N VAL A 129 5.24 12.22 -15.60
CA VAL A 129 5.83 11.56 -16.78
C VAL A 129 6.11 10.08 -16.48
N VAL A 130 6.75 9.78 -15.35
CA VAL A 130 7.03 8.40 -14.91
C VAL A 130 5.74 7.59 -14.78
N THR A 131 4.73 8.15 -14.12
CA THR A 131 3.44 7.46 -13.95
C THR A 131 2.70 7.25 -15.27
N ARG A 132 2.76 8.21 -16.21
CA ARG A 132 2.19 8.03 -17.57
C ARG A 132 2.91 6.93 -18.34
N ILE A 133 4.24 6.91 -18.33
CA ILE A 133 5.04 5.86 -18.96
C ILE A 133 4.69 4.49 -18.36
N PHE A 134 4.57 4.41 -17.03
CA PHE A 134 4.17 3.19 -16.35
C PHE A 134 2.78 2.71 -16.76
N VAL A 135 1.79 3.61 -16.82
CA VAL A 135 0.43 3.27 -17.26
C VAL A 135 0.41 2.82 -18.72
N ILE A 136 1.13 3.50 -19.62
CA ILE A 136 1.26 3.10 -21.03
C ILE A 136 1.89 1.70 -21.11
N GLY A 137 2.93 1.42 -20.32
CA GLY A 137 3.54 0.09 -20.22
C GLY A 137 2.55 -0.98 -19.77
N LEU A 138 1.72 -0.70 -18.77
CA LEU A 138 0.68 -1.62 -18.30
C LEU A 138 -0.40 -1.87 -19.37
N VAL A 139 -0.83 -0.83 -20.09
CA VAL A 139 -1.80 -0.96 -21.17
C VAL A 139 -1.21 -1.77 -22.32
N PHE A 140 0.03 -1.47 -22.72
CA PHE A 140 0.73 -2.21 -23.77
C PHE A 140 0.88 -3.70 -23.42
N HIS A 141 1.32 -4.00 -22.19
CA HIS A 141 1.39 -5.38 -21.72
C HIS A 141 0.02 -6.06 -21.72
N ARG A 142 -1.05 -5.34 -21.35
CA ARG A 142 -2.42 -5.87 -21.42
C ARG A 142 -2.87 -6.13 -22.85
N THR A 143 -2.51 -5.26 -23.80
CA THR A 143 -2.83 -5.50 -25.22
C THR A 143 -2.09 -6.72 -25.78
N ILE A 144 -0.82 -6.92 -25.41
CA ILE A 144 -0.08 -8.14 -25.78
C ILE A 144 -0.76 -9.37 -25.19
N ALA A 145 -1.13 -9.32 -23.91
CA ALA A 145 -1.83 -10.41 -23.26
C ALA A 145 -3.15 -10.75 -23.98
N GLU A 146 -3.93 -9.75 -24.36
CA GLU A 146 -5.19 -9.96 -25.09
C GLU A 146 -4.98 -10.55 -26.49
N ILE A 147 -3.93 -10.13 -27.20
CA ILE A 147 -3.53 -10.75 -28.48
C ILE A 147 -3.15 -12.21 -28.27
N VAL A 148 -2.39 -12.52 -27.22
CA VAL A 148 -2.00 -13.89 -26.88
C VAL A 148 -3.23 -14.75 -26.54
N LEU A 149 -4.22 -14.21 -25.83
CA LEU A 149 -5.50 -14.90 -25.58
C LEU A 149 -6.26 -15.16 -26.87
N GLN A 150 -6.33 -14.17 -27.77
CA GLN A 150 -6.98 -14.35 -29.08
C GLN A 150 -6.31 -15.44 -29.91
N ILE A 151 -4.98 -15.56 -29.84
CA ILE A 151 -4.22 -16.63 -30.50
C ILE A 151 -4.51 -18.00 -29.82
N LEU A 152 -4.58 -18.05 -28.49
CA LEU A 152 -4.87 -19.26 -27.72
C LEU A 152 -6.32 -19.75 -27.92
N GLU A 153 -7.26 -18.83 -28.07
CA GLU A 153 -8.67 -19.10 -28.35
C GLU A 153 -8.97 -19.27 -29.84
N TRP A 154 -7.96 -19.09 -30.70
CA TRP A 154 -8.13 -19.27 -32.13
C TRP A 154 -8.53 -20.72 -32.44
N ARG A 155 -9.75 -20.86 -32.94
CA ARG A 155 -10.32 -22.12 -33.40
C ARG A 155 -10.18 -22.21 -34.91
N ALA A 156 -9.45 -23.22 -35.38
CA ALA A 156 -9.33 -23.49 -36.82
C ALA A 156 -10.67 -23.95 -37.46
N ARG A 157 -11.61 -24.49 -36.67
CA ARG A 157 -13.01 -24.80 -37.05
C ARG A 157 -13.95 -24.63 -35.84
N PRO A 158 -15.26 -24.38 -36.06
CA PRO A 158 -16.25 -24.21 -34.99
C PRO A 158 -16.31 -25.37 -34.00
N ASP A 159 -16.09 -26.60 -34.48
CA ASP A 159 -16.11 -27.86 -33.71
C ASP A 159 -14.72 -28.36 -33.28
N ALA A 160 -13.65 -27.64 -33.61
CA ALA A 160 -12.29 -28.03 -33.20
C ALA A 160 -11.98 -27.59 -31.76
N ALA A 161 -11.22 -28.41 -31.04
CA ALA A 161 -10.67 -28.03 -29.74
C ALA A 161 -9.80 -26.78 -29.88
N ALA A 162 -9.93 -25.82 -28.95
CA ALA A 162 -9.09 -24.62 -28.97
C ALA A 162 -7.63 -24.99 -28.64
N LEU A 163 -6.65 -24.15 -29.00
CA LEU A 163 -5.23 -24.46 -28.72
C LEU A 163 -4.98 -24.73 -27.22
N LYS A 164 -5.75 -24.07 -26.35
CA LYS A 164 -5.75 -24.30 -24.89
C LYS A 164 -6.23 -25.69 -24.45
N ASP A 165 -7.09 -26.34 -25.23
CA ASP A 165 -7.61 -27.68 -24.93
C ASP A 165 -6.66 -28.78 -25.46
N ILE A 166 -5.73 -28.42 -26.35
CA ILE A 166 -4.78 -29.35 -26.98
C ILE A 166 -3.48 -29.43 -26.16
N SER A 167 -3.07 -28.34 -25.49
CA SER A 167 -1.83 -28.30 -24.72
C SER A 167 -2.02 -27.81 -23.28
N ALA A 168 -1.53 -28.59 -22.32
CA ALA A 168 -1.50 -28.22 -20.91
C ALA A 168 -0.69 -26.93 -20.66
N THR A 169 0.31 -26.64 -21.50
CA THR A 169 1.10 -25.40 -21.40
C THR A 169 0.29 -24.17 -21.82
N ALA A 170 -0.53 -24.32 -22.86
CA ALA A 170 -1.44 -23.28 -23.33
C ALA A 170 -2.51 -22.96 -22.29
N GLN A 171 -3.05 -23.99 -21.64
CA GLN A 171 -3.97 -23.84 -20.51
C GLN A 171 -3.29 -23.13 -19.31
N GLN A 172 -2.05 -23.48 -19.01
CA GLN A 172 -1.30 -22.85 -17.93
C GLN A 172 -1.04 -21.36 -18.20
N VAL A 173 -0.73 -20.99 -19.45
CA VAL A 173 -0.58 -19.58 -19.85
C VAL A 173 -1.91 -18.83 -19.75
N ASP A 174 -3.01 -19.39 -20.26
CA ASP A 174 -4.36 -18.80 -20.18
C ASP A 174 -4.76 -18.50 -18.73
N ILE A 175 -4.59 -19.48 -17.83
CA ILE A 175 -4.88 -19.32 -16.40
C ILE A 175 -4.07 -18.18 -15.78
N ARG A 176 -2.77 -18.09 -16.10
CA ARG A 176 -1.89 -17.04 -15.55
C ARG A 176 -2.23 -15.66 -16.11
N LEU A 177 -2.60 -15.58 -17.39
CA LEU A 177 -3.01 -14.34 -18.02
C LEU A 177 -4.34 -13.82 -17.49
N GLN A 178 -5.30 -14.72 -17.27
CA GLN A 178 -6.57 -14.38 -16.62
C GLN A 178 -6.32 -13.86 -15.20
N GLN A 179 -5.48 -14.55 -14.41
CA GLN A 179 -5.09 -14.09 -13.07
C GLN A 179 -4.50 -12.67 -13.09
N PHE A 180 -3.66 -12.36 -14.08
CA PHE A 180 -3.11 -11.02 -14.29
C PHE A 180 -4.19 -9.99 -14.64
N CYS A 181 -5.12 -10.32 -15.54
CA CYS A 181 -6.21 -9.43 -15.94
C CYS A 181 -7.19 -9.10 -14.80
N TYR A 182 -7.31 -9.99 -13.79
CA TYR A 182 -8.17 -9.80 -12.61
C TYR A 182 -7.51 -8.98 -11.48
N TRP A 183 -6.19 -8.75 -11.53
CA TRP A 183 -5.49 -8.03 -10.46
C TRP A 183 -5.94 -6.59 -10.20
N PRO A 184 -6.18 -5.74 -11.20
CA PRO A 184 -6.58 -4.36 -10.95
C PRO A 184 -7.86 -4.28 -10.12
N ILE A 185 -8.79 -5.19 -10.39
CA ILE A 185 -10.05 -5.32 -9.67
C ILE A 185 -9.81 -5.83 -8.25
N GLN A 186 -8.93 -6.83 -8.05
CA GLN A 186 -8.57 -7.31 -6.70
C GLN A 186 -7.87 -6.22 -5.88
N TYR A 187 -6.98 -5.46 -6.49
CA TYR A 187 -6.25 -4.37 -5.84
C TYR A 187 -7.19 -3.23 -5.40
N VAL A 188 -8.11 -2.80 -6.27
CA VAL A 188 -9.11 -1.78 -5.91
C VAL A 188 -10.02 -2.28 -4.79
N LYS A 189 -10.47 -3.53 -4.83
CA LYS A 189 -11.26 -4.15 -3.75
C LYS A 189 -10.49 -4.23 -2.43
N LEU A 190 -9.18 -4.50 -2.47
CA LEU A 190 -8.32 -4.52 -1.28
C LEU A 190 -8.15 -3.11 -0.70
N ARG A 191 -7.97 -2.10 -1.57
CA ARG A 191 -7.79 -0.70 -1.16
C ARG A 191 -9.06 -0.08 -0.59
N GLN A 192 -10.21 -0.31 -1.23
CA GLN A 192 -11.52 0.15 -0.73
C GLN A 192 -11.89 -0.50 0.62
N ARG A 193 -11.46 -1.73 0.87
CA ARG A 193 -11.72 -2.42 2.15
C ARG A 193 -10.74 -2.06 3.27
N LYS A 194 -9.54 -1.55 2.94
CA LYS A 194 -8.60 -0.99 3.93
C LYS A 194 -9.15 0.29 4.60
N ASP A 195 -10.00 1.04 3.90
CA ASP A 195 -10.67 2.22 4.47
C ASP A 195 -11.78 1.83 5.48
N ASN A 196 -12.35 0.62 5.36
CA ASN A 196 -13.33 0.05 6.30
C ASN A 196 -12.65 -0.83 7.36
N TRP A 197 -12.13 -0.18 8.40
CA TRP A 197 -11.33 -0.78 9.48
C TRP A 197 -11.99 -1.89 10.34
N GLU A 198 -13.28 -2.19 10.18
CA GLU A 198 -13.99 -3.21 10.99
C GLU A 198 -13.77 -4.67 10.55
N SER A 199 -13.10 -4.93 9.41
CA SER A 199 -12.99 -6.27 8.80
C SER A 199 -11.55 -6.80 8.72
N VAL A 200 -10.72 -6.48 9.71
CA VAL A 200 -9.30 -6.88 9.71
C VAL A 200 -9.10 -8.40 9.91
N THR A 201 -10.03 -9.11 10.57
CA THR A 201 -9.82 -10.53 10.90
C THR A 201 -10.26 -11.50 9.78
N THR A 202 -11.14 -11.10 8.87
CA THR A 202 -11.67 -11.93 7.76
C THR A 202 -10.94 -11.73 6.42
N SER A 203 -9.96 -10.83 6.35
CA SER A 203 -9.34 -10.37 5.10
C SER A 203 -7.95 -10.97 4.77
N HIS A 204 -7.40 -11.79 5.66
CA HIS A 204 -6.13 -12.50 5.44
C HIS A 204 -6.06 -13.37 4.16
N PRO A 205 -7.07 -14.18 3.81
CA PRO A 205 -6.95 -15.10 2.67
C PRO A 205 -6.88 -14.38 1.31
N ASP A 206 -7.56 -13.24 1.16
CA ASP A 206 -7.51 -12.43 -0.06
C ASP A 206 -6.15 -11.75 -0.25
N TYR A 207 -5.55 -11.27 0.86
CA TYR A 207 -4.19 -10.73 0.86
C TYR A 207 -3.17 -11.79 0.46
N ILE A 208 -3.22 -12.97 1.09
CA ILE A 208 -2.28 -14.07 0.81
C ILE A 208 -2.38 -14.50 -0.65
N ARG A 209 -3.59 -14.65 -1.19
CA ARG A 209 -3.81 -15.04 -2.58
C ARG A 209 -3.22 -14.03 -3.57
N PHE A 210 -3.41 -12.73 -3.32
CA PHE A 210 -2.90 -11.65 -4.19
C PHE A 210 -1.37 -11.65 -4.25
N TYR A 211 -0.68 -11.73 -3.10
CA TYR A 211 0.79 -11.73 -3.08
C TYR A 211 1.38 -13.04 -3.60
N ASN A 212 0.72 -14.17 -3.38
CA ASN A 212 1.18 -15.45 -3.93
C ASN A 212 1.08 -15.47 -5.46
N SER A 213 0.00 -14.94 -6.05
CA SER A 213 -0.05 -14.79 -7.50
C SER A 213 1.01 -13.80 -8.00
N LEU A 214 1.32 -12.75 -7.23
CA LEU A 214 2.31 -11.74 -7.61
C LEU A 214 3.71 -12.32 -7.64
N TRP A 215 4.01 -13.12 -6.63
CA TRP A 215 5.25 -13.87 -6.55
C TRP A 215 5.45 -14.80 -7.75
N LEU A 216 4.43 -15.59 -8.11
CA LEU A 216 4.52 -16.53 -9.22
C LEU A 216 4.75 -15.82 -10.57
N VAL A 217 4.02 -14.74 -10.85
CA VAL A 217 4.20 -13.96 -12.08
C VAL A 217 5.57 -13.28 -12.12
N ALA A 218 6.04 -12.74 -10.99
CA ALA A 218 7.36 -12.15 -10.91
C ALA A 218 8.46 -13.18 -11.21
N ASN A 219 8.33 -14.40 -10.68
CA ASN A 219 9.26 -15.49 -10.96
C ASN A 219 9.24 -15.89 -12.44
N ASP A 220 8.06 -15.99 -13.06
CA ASP A 220 7.94 -16.31 -14.49
C ASP A 220 8.65 -15.26 -15.35
N VAL A 221 8.53 -13.97 -15.00
CA VAL A 221 9.25 -12.88 -15.68
C VAL A 221 10.76 -12.99 -15.48
N ILE A 222 11.22 -13.24 -14.24
CA ILE A 222 12.66 -13.36 -13.94
C ILE A 222 13.27 -14.56 -14.67
N ILE A 223 12.61 -15.72 -14.62
CA ILE A 223 13.04 -16.94 -15.32
C ILE A 223 13.01 -16.71 -16.83
N GLY A 224 11.97 -16.06 -17.35
CA GLY A 224 11.85 -15.74 -18.77
C GLY A 224 12.98 -14.83 -19.26
N ILE A 225 13.34 -13.79 -18.49
CA ILE A 225 14.47 -12.91 -18.82
C ILE A 225 15.79 -13.69 -18.74
N ALA A 226 15.99 -14.49 -17.70
CA ALA A 226 17.21 -15.28 -17.53
C ALA A 226 17.40 -16.31 -18.67
N LEU A 227 16.34 -17.05 -19.00
CA LEU A 227 16.32 -18.04 -20.07
C LEU A 227 16.48 -17.36 -21.45
N GLY A 228 15.81 -16.23 -21.66
CA GLY A 228 15.95 -15.44 -22.89
C GLY A 228 17.38 -14.94 -23.09
N SER A 229 17.99 -14.37 -22.04
CA SER A 229 19.40 -13.95 -22.06
C SER A 229 20.31 -15.13 -22.37
N TYR A 230 20.11 -16.26 -21.69
CA TYR A 230 20.90 -17.47 -21.91
C TYR A 230 20.82 -17.98 -23.35
N ILE A 231 19.62 -17.98 -23.96
CA ILE A 231 19.43 -18.37 -25.37
C ILE A 231 20.15 -17.41 -26.31
N ILE A 232 20.07 -16.09 -26.05
CA ILE A 232 20.74 -15.07 -26.88
C ILE A 232 22.26 -15.22 -26.79
N ASP A 233 22.79 -15.42 -25.59
CA ASP A 233 24.23 -15.58 -25.37
C ASP A 233 24.76 -16.86 -26.04
N ASN A 234 23.92 -17.90 -26.14
CA ASN A 234 24.25 -19.18 -26.78
C ASN A 234 23.58 -19.33 -28.16
N ALA A 235 23.21 -18.22 -28.82
CA ALA A 235 22.36 -18.25 -30.01
C ALA A 235 22.91 -19.12 -31.13
N ASN A 236 24.23 -19.12 -31.34
CA ASN A 236 24.87 -19.96 -32.36
C ASN A 236 24.69 -21.45 -32.08
N TRP A 237 24.88 -21.87 -30.82
CA TRP A 237 24.69 -23.27 -30.42
C TRP A 237 23.22 -23.68 -30.53
N VAL A 238 22.31 -22.82 -30.06
CA VAL A 238 20.86 -23.05 -30.17
C VAL A 238 20.43 -23.14 -31.64
N ALA A 239 20.93 -22.26 -32.50
CA ALA A 239 20.63 -22.27 -33.93
C ALA A 239 21.10 -23.57 -34.60
N LEU A 240 22.29 -24.07 -34.25
CA LEU A 240 22.79 -25.35 -34.77
C LEU A 240 21.90 -26.53 -34.33
N GLN A 241 21.47 -26.55 -33.06
CA GLN A 241 20.58 -27.59 -32.55
C GLN A 241 19.20 -27.55 -33.23
N ILE A 242 18.61 -26.36 -33.35
CA ILE A 242 17.33 -26.15 -34.05
C ILE A 242 17.45 -26.59 -35.50
N ASN A 243 18.54 -26.20 -36.19
CA ASN A 243 18.78 -26.60 -37.56
C ASN A 243 18.93 -28.12 -37.71
N SER A 244 19.64 -28.78 -36.80
CA SER A 244 19.79 -30.24 -36.79
C SER A 244 18.44 -30.95 -36.62
N ILE A 245 17.60 -30.47 -35.69
CA ILE A 245 16.28 -31.05 -35.46
C ILE A 245 15.38 -30.81 -36.67
N LEU A 246 15.29 -29.57 -37.17
CA LEU A 246 14.47 -29.25 -38.33
C LEU A 246 14.90 -30.04 -39.56
N THR A 247 16.20 -30.16 -39.83
CA THR A 247 16.72 -30.93 -40.96
C THR A 247 16.35 -32.41 -40.83
N GLY A 248 16.53 -33.01 -39.65
CA GLY A 248 16.15 -34.41 -39.42
C GLY A 248 14.65 -34.68 -39.64
N TRP A 249 13.78 -33.78 -39.19
CA TRP A 249 12.33 -33.96 -39.36
C TRP A 249 11.83 -33.61 -40.77
N THR A 250 12.28 -32.49 -41.34
CA THR A 250 11.74 -31.95 -42.59
C THR A 250 12.41 -32.51 -43.84
N VAL A 251 13.71 -32.81 -43.78
CA VAL A 251 14.46 -33.36 -44.91
C VAL A 251 14.48 -34.89 -44.79
N GLU A 252 15.14 -35.42 -43.77
CA GLU A 252 15.38 -36.88 -43.66
C GLU A 252 14.08 -37.65 -43.41
N GLY A 253 13.20 -37.14 -42.55
CA GLY A 253 11.88 -37.74 -42.29
C GLY A 253 10.98 -37.77 -43.53
N LEU A 254 10.99 -36.69 -44.33
CA LEU A 254 10.20 -36.60 -45.55
C LEU A 254 10.76 -37.50 -46.65
N GLN A 255 12.08 -37.51 -46.85
CA GLN A 255 12.76 -38.42 -47.76
C GLN A 255 12.45 -39.88 -47.44
N ARG A 256 12.51 -40.26 -46.16
CA ARG A 256 12.19 -41.62 -45.69
C ARG A 256 10.74 -42.01 -45.91
N THR A 257 9.83 -41.04 -45.81
CA THR A 257 8.40 -41.26 -46.05
C THR A 257 8.12 -41.46 -47.54
N ILE A 258 8.77 -40.68 -48.41
CA ILE A 258 8.67 -40.81 -49.86
C ILE A 258 9.27 -42.14 -50.33
N SER A 259 10.47 -42.49 -49.83
CA SER A 259 11.10 -43.79 -50.17
C SER A 259 10.22 -44.96 -49.71
N TRP A 260 9.64 -44.87 -48.51
CA TRP A 260 8.68 -45.87 -48.03
C TRP A 260 7.41 -45.96 -48.90
N LEU A 261 6.94 -44.83 -49.44
CA LEU A 261 5.79 -44.79 -50.34
C LEU A 261 6.10 -45.38 -51.74
N MET A 262 7.36 -45.39 -52.16
CA MET A 262 7.80 -46.04 -53.40
C MET A 262 7.93 -47.57 -53.25
N ASP A 263 8.42 -48.05 -52.11
CA ASP A 263 8.69 -49.47 -51.83
C ASP A 263 7.47 -50.30 -51.35
N TRP A 264 6.29 -50.06 -51.94
CA TRP A 264 4.99 -50.65 -51.55
C TRP A 264 4.49 -50.31 -50.13
N PRO A 265 3.83 -49.15 -49.97
CA PRO A 265 3.26 -48.76 -48.69
C PRO A 265 2.06 -49.67 -48.36
N ALA A 266 2.15 -50.38 -47.24
CA ALA A 266 1.07 -51.20 -46.68
C ALA A 266 0.43 -52.22 -47.67
N GLY A 267 1.17 -52.66 -48.70
CA GLY A 267 0.68 -53.63 -49.70
C GLY A 267 -0.25 -53.05 -50.77
N LEU A 268 -0.35 -51.72 -50.90
CA LEU A 268 -1.12 -51.07 -51.95
C LEU A 268 -0.35 -51.08 -53.27
N LYS A 269 -0.94 -51.67 -54.31
CA LYS A 269 -0.36 -51.70 -55.66
C LYS A 269 -0.57 -50.37 -56.37
N LEU A 270 0.33 -49.42 -56.11
CA LEU A 270 0.46 -48.19 -56.90
C LEU A 270 1.02 -48.50 -58.29
N ASN A 271 0.80 -47.58 -59.24
CA ASN A 271 1.45 -47.65 -60.54
C ASN A 271 2.94 -47.34 -60.35
N ASN A 272 3.78 -48.37 -60.41
CA ASN A 272 5.21 -48.28 -60.10
C ASN A 272 5.93 -47.17 -60.87
N GLU A 273 5.61 -46.99 -62.15
CA GLU A 273 6.24 -45.97 -63.00
C GLU A 273 5.87 -44.54 -62.55
N LEU A 274 4.61 -44.33 -62.15
CA LEU A 274 4.14 -43.02 -61.68
C LEU A 274 4.66 -42.72 -60.26
N ALA A 275 4.72 -43.72 -59.39
CA ALA A 275 5.22 -43.58 -58.03
C ALA A 275 6.73 -43.27 -58.02
N ALA A 276 7.51 -43.93 -58.88
CA ALA A 276 8.93 -43.63 -59.06
C ALA A 276 9.14 -42.21 -59.60
N PHE A 277 8.44 -41.82 -60.67
CA PHE A 277 8.56 -40.47 -61.23
C PHE A 277 8.25 -39.37 -60.21
N LEU A 278 7.14 -39.52 -59.47
CA LEU A 278 6.71 -38.51 -58.50
C LEU A 278 7.61 -38.50 -57.26
N GLY A 279 8.11 -39.67 -56.84
CA GLY A 279 9.06 -39.79 -55.74
C GLY A 279 10.40 -39.14 -56.06
N ASP A 280 10.95 -39.40 -57.25
CA ASP A 280 12.18 -38.76 -57.73
C ASP A 280 12.04 -37.23 -57.84
N LEU A 281 10.89 -36.75 -58.32
CA LEU A 281 10.59 -35.32 -58.39
C LEU A 281 10.57 -34.67 -57.00
N PHE A 282 9.90 -35.29 -56.01
CA PHE A 282 9.85 -34.73 -54.66
C PHE A 282 11.17 -34.84 -53.91
N LEU A 283 11.92 -35.94 -54.09
CA LEU A 283 13.27 -36.07 -53.54
C LEU A 283 14.19 -34.98 -54.09
N TRP A 284 14.13 -34.72 -55.41
CA TRP A 284 14.90 -33.64 -56.03
C TRP A 284 14.54 -32.25 -55.47
N VAL A 285 13.25 -31.96 -55.28
CA VAL A 285 12.82 -30.68 -54.66
C VAL A 285 13.34 -30.54 -53.23
N ILE A 286 13.30 -31.62 -52.43
CA ILE A 286 13.77 -31.63 -51.05
C ILE A 286 15.28 -31.45 -50.97
N GLU A 287 16.04 -32.09 -51.86
CA GLU A 287 17.51 -31.96 -51.93
C GLU A 287 17.93 -30.54 -52.30
N ASN A 288 17.27 -29.94 -53.29
CA ASN A 288 17.51 -28.56 -53.70
C ASN A 288 17.14 -27.56 -52.59
N TRP A 289 16.04 -27.81 -51.86
CA TRP A 289 15.65 -27.01 -50.70
C TRP A 289 16.63 -27.15 -49.52
N ALA A 290 17.19 -28.33 -49.30
CA ALA A 290 18.19 -28.59 -48.27
C ALA A 290 19.59 -28.03 -48.61
N GLY A 291 19.76 -27.41 -49.78
CA GLY A 291 21.04 -26.83 -50.21
C GLY A 291 22.14 -27.87 -50.43
N LYS A 292 21.78 -29.15 -50.61
CA LYS A 292 22.72 -30.19 -51.05
C LYS A 292 22.88 -30.01 -52.56
N ASP A 293 24.08 -29.61 -52.98
CA ASP A 293 24.41 -29.36 -54.38
C ASP A 293 23.85 -30.43 -55.32
N LEU A 294 23.25 -29.94 -56.41
CA LEU A 294 22.72 -30.71 -57.53
C LEU A 294 23.71 -31.83 -57.95
N PRO A 295 23.30 -33.11 -57.97
CA PRO A 295 24.13 -34.15 -58.54
C PRO A 295 24.31 -33.89 -60.05
N HIS A 296 25.56 -34.04 -60.51
CA HIS A 296 26.14 -33.71 -61.81
C HIS A 296 25.51 -34.41 -63.06
N TRP A 297 24.23 -34.75 -63.08
CA TRP A 297 23.61 -35.52 -64.15
C TRP A 297 23.37 -34.77 -65.48
N TYR A 298 23.74 -33.49 -65.59
CA TYR A 298 23.59 -32.69 -66.82
C TYR A 298 24.83 -32.62 -67.72
N SER A 299 25.87 -33.44 -67.51
CA SER A 299 27.06 -33.44 -68.37
C SER A 299 27.13 -34.56 -69.42
N SER A 300 26.07 -35.37 -69.61
CA SER A 300 26.11 -36.52 -70.52
C SER A 300 25.18 -36.44 -71.74
N PHE A 301 24.62 -35.26 -72.03
CA PHE A 301 23.95 -35.00 -73.32
C PHE A 301 24.67 -33.86 -74.05
N SER A 302 25.81 -34.20 -74.65
CA SER A 302 26.51 -33.48 -75.71
C SER A 302 27.30 -34.50 -76.52
#